data_AF-A0A932BGG1-F1
#
_entry.id   AF-A0A932BGG1-F1
#
_cell.length_a   1.000
_cell.length_b   1.000
_cell.length_c   1.000
_cell.angle_alpha   90.00
_cell.angle_beta   90.00
_cell.angle_gamma   90.00
#
_symmetry.space_group_name_H-M   'P 1'
#
loop_
_entity.id
_entity.type
_entity.pdbx_description
1 polymer ?
#
loop_
_entity_poly.entity_id
_entity_poly.type
_entity_poly.pdbx_seq_one_letter_code
_entity_poly.pdbx_strand_id
1 'polypeptide(L)' 'MSDESEKIEIHRGLKGVHFDRSRVCFIDGRAGELRYRGYSIHDLAQRSSFEETCFLLL' A
#
# COMPACT_ATOMS: atom_id res chain seq x y z
N MET A 1 3.68 27.42 34.37
CA MET A 1 4.59 26.53 33.64
C MET A 1 3.96 25.15 33.75
N SER A 2 2.93 24.91 32.95
CA SER A 2 2.98 24.27 31.62
C SER A 2 2.96 22.76 31.79
N ASP A 3 1.77 22.24 32.10
CA ASP A 3 1.44 20.83 32.05
C ASP A 3 0.60 20.62 30.77
N GLU A 4 1.28 20.63 29.62
CA GLU A 4 0.67 20.10 28.40
C GLU A 4 0.73 18.58 28.53
N SER A 5 -0.35 18.00 29.05
CA SER A 5 -0.58 16.56 28.97
C SER A 5 -0.47 16.15 27.50
N GLU A 6 0.56 15.39 27.13
CA GLU A 6 0.67 14.80 25.80
C GLU A 6 -0.62 14.03 25.52
N LYS A 7 -1.45 14.55 24.62
CA LYS A 7 -2.66 13.86 24.18
C LYS A 7 -2.23 12.60 23.44
N ILE A 8 -2.39 11.45 24.09
CA ILE A 8 -2.21 10.16 23.45
C ILE A 8 -3.29 10.01 22.37
N GLU A 9 -2.88 10.10 21.11
CA GLU A 9 -3.76 9.89 19.97
C GLU A 9 -3.84 8.39 19.64
N ILE A 10 -5.04 7.81 19.79
CA ILE A 10 -5.27 6.38 19.55
C ILE A 10 -5.71 6.17 18.09
N HIS A 11 -4.82 5.63 17.26
CA HIS A 11 -5.11 5.23 15.89
C HIS A 11 -5.77 3.83 15.83
N ARG A 12 -7.10 3.78 16.00
CA ARG A 12 -7.86 2.53 15.92
C ARG A 12 -7.65 1.84 14.56
N GLY A 13 -7.20 0.58 14.59
CA GLY A 13 -6.95 -0.23 13.39
C GLY A 13 -5.80 0.28 12.51
N LEU A 14 -4.88 1.09 13.04
CA LEU A 14 -3.76 1.70 12.31
C LEU A 14 -4.20 2.57 11.11
N LYS A 15 -5.42 3.10 11.13
CA LYS A 15 -5.93 3.93 10.04
C LYS A 15 -5.09 5.18 9.88
N GLY A 16 -4.57 5.40 8.67
CA GLY A 16 -3.71 6.55 8.35
C GLY A 16 -2.28 6.44 8.87
N VAL A 17 -1.91 5.30 9.46
CA VAL A 17 -0.55 5.06 9.96
C VAL A 17 0.26 4.31 8.90
N HIS A 18 1.40 4.88 8.50
CA HIS A 18 2.38 4.19 7.68
C HIS A 18 3.34 3.41 8.58
N PHE A 19 3.22 2.08 8.59
CA PHE A 19 4.04 1.21 9.45
C PHE A 19 5.44 0.95 8.87
N ASP A 20 5.54 0.77 7.54
CA ASP A 20 6.82 0.54 6.86
C ASP A 20 6.73 0.94 5.37
N ARG A 21 7.85 0.85 4.64
CA ARG A 21 7.99 1.10 3.21
C ARG A 21 8.16 -0.22 2.45
N SER A 22 7.31 -0.46 1.46
CA SER A 22 7.43 -1.60 0.54
C SER A 22 7.53 -1.15 -0.91
N ARG A 23 8.24 -1.92 -1.73
CA ARG A 23 8.36 -1.73 -3.19
C ARG A 23 7.47 -2.70 -3.99
N VAL A 24 6.62 -3.47 -3.32
CA VAL A 24 5.84 -4.55 -3.94
C VAL A 24 4.62 -4.02 -4.68
N CYS A 25 3.83 -3.16 -4.03
CA CYS A 25 2.54 -2.72 -4.52
C CYS A 25 2.34 -1.21 -4.29
N PHE A 26 1.69 -0.55 -5.25
CA PHE A 26 1.20 0.82 -5.12
C PHE A 26 -0.32 0.84 -5.31
N ILE A 27 -1.02 1.55 -4.43
CA ILE A 27 -2.48 1.65 -4.42
C ILE A 27 -2.86 3.13 -4.30
N ASP A 28 -3.65 3.62 -5.24
CA ASP A 28 -4.38 4.89 -5.11
C ASP A 28 -5.88 4.63 -5.26
N GLY A 29 -6.57 4.58 -4.13
CA GLY A 29 -8.01 4.33 -4.10
C GLY A 29 -8.86 5.49 -4.62
N ARG A 30 -8.32 6.71 -4.75
CA ARG A 30 -9.04 7.86 -5.33
C ARG A 30 -8.96 7.84 -6.85
N ALA A 31 -7.79 7.53 -7.38
CA ALA A 31 -7.57 7.36 -8.82
C ALA A 31 -8.10 6.01 -9.35
N GLY A 32 -8.32 5.03 -8.46
CA GLY A 32 -8.69 3.66 -8.85
C GLY A 32 -7.50 2.88 -9.42
N GLU A 33 -6.28 3.22 -8.99
CA GLU A 33 -5.04 2.66 -9.52
C GLU A 33 -4.47 1.58 -8.60
N LEU A 34 -4.12 0.44 -9.20
CA LEU A 34 -3.40 -0.65 -8.55
C LEU A 34 -2.23 -1.08 -9.43
N ARG A 35 -1.02 -1.09 -8.86
CA ARG A 35 0.21 -1.48 -9.56
C ARG A 35 1.04 -2.47 -8.75
N TYR A 36 1.55 -3.51 -9.42
CA TYR A 36 2.53 -4.46 -8.86
C TYR A 36 3.90 -4.22 -9.47
N ARG A 37 4.90 -3.94 -8.62
CA ARG A 37 6.28 -3.57 -9.02
C ARG A 37 6.35 -2.50 -10.14
N GLY A 38 5.33 -1.63 -10.22
CA GLY A 38 5.21 -0.57 -11.23
C GLY A 38 4.33 -0.91 -12.44
N TYR A 39 3.94 -2.17 -12.65
CA TYR A 39 3.03 -2.57 -13.72
C TYR A 39 1.58 -2.40 -13.30
N SER A 40 0.75 -1.86 -14.21
CA SER A 40 -0.71 -1.79 -14.02
C SER A 40 -1.29 -3.18 -13.83
N ILE A 41 -2.22 -3.33 -12.88
CA ILE A 41 -2.93 -4.60 -12.69
C ILE A 41 -3.68 -5.04 -13.95
N HIS A 42 -4.15 -4.09 -14.77
CA HIS A 42 -4.84 -4.39 -16.03
C HIS A 42 -3.90 -5.01 -17.06
N ASP A 43 -2.65 -4.53 -17.14
CA ASP A 43 -1.66 -5.08 -18.05
C ASP A 43 -1.30 -6.51 -17.65
N LEU A 44 -1.06 -6.75 -16.36
CA LEU A 44 -0.77 -8.09 -15.85
C LEU A 44 -1.94 -9.05 -16.11
N ALA A 45 -3.18 -8.62 -15.86
CA ALA A 45 -4.36 -9.45 -16.09
C ALA A 45 -4.58 -9.82 -17.57
N GLN A 46 -4.21 -8.93 -18.50
CA GLN A 46 -4.40 -9.17 -19.93
C GLN A 46 -3.23 -9.87 -20.61
N ARG A 47 -2.01 -9.71 -20.08
CA ARG A 47 -0.76 -10.05 -20.79
C ARG A 47 0.15 -10.99 -20.03
N SER A 48 -0.18 -11.37 -18.80
CA SER A 48 0.66 -12.25 -17.97
C SER A 48 -0.12 -13.45 -17.45
N SER A 49 0.60 -14.49 -17.03
CA SER A 49 0.02 -15.61 -16.27
C SER A 49 0.05 -15.35 -14.76
N PHE A 50 -0.64 -16.21 -14.02
CA PHE A 50 -0.60 -16.20 -12.56
C PHE A 50 0.82 -16.46 -12.04
N GLU A 51 1.54 -17.43 -12.60
CA GLU A 51 2.89 -17.83 -12.18
C GLU A 51 3.90 -16.69 -12.42
N GLU A 52 3.82 -16.02 -13.57
CA GLU A 52 4.66 -14.85 -13.86
C GLU A 52 4.39 -13.70 -12.88
N THR A 53 3.12 -13.45 -12.55
CA THR A 53 2.75 -12.44 -11.56
C THR A 53 3.24 -12.81 -10.16
N CYS A 54 3.16 -14.09 -9.79
CA CYS A 54 3.74 -14.59 -8.54
C CYS A 54 5.25 -14.37 -8.51
N PHE A 55 5.96 -14.74 -9.58
CA PHE A 55 7.40 -14.53 -9.68
C PHE A 55 7.79 -13.05 -9.56
N LEU A 56 7.02 -12.15 -10.17
CA LEU A 56 7.21 -10.69 -10.05
C LEU A 56 7.08 -10.18 -8.60
N LEU A 57 6.21 -10.81 -7.80
CA LEU A 57 5.89 -10.37 -6.44
C LEU A 57 6.81 -10.93 -5.36
N LEU A 58 7.50 -12.04 -5.64
CA LEU A 58 8.58 -12.57 -4.80
C LEU A 58 9.76 -11.57 -4.71
#